data_AF-A0A7K2J6K6-F1
#
_entry.id   AF-A0A7K2J6K6-F1
#
_cell.length_a   1.000
_cell.length_b   1.000
_cell.length_c   1.000
_cell.angle_alpha   90.00
_cell.angle_beta   90.00
_cell.angle_gamma   90.00
#
_symmetry.space_group_name_H-M   'P 1'
#
loop_
_entity.id
_entity.type
_entity.pdbx_description
1 polymer ?
#
loop_
_entity_poly.entity_id
_entity_poly.type
_entity_poly.pdbx_seq_one_letter_code
_entity_poly.pdbx_strand_id
1 'polypeptide(L)'
;MTGGGETWARAYYRNTSGAELRSVLTLMGPGGRTVELHCALPAHDEPGSCETPRSPSAGGPDAYAAVAEYAGAGPVEEAPLLLRAGSDWPPVPETSDRPGASG
;
A
#
# COMPACT_ATOMS: atom_id res chain seq x y z
N MET A 1 4.30 -0.70 5.10
CA MET A 1 5.11 -1.68 5.87
C MET A 1 6.32 -0.98 6.45
N THR A 2 6.82 -1.42 7.60
CA THR A 2 8.01 -0.85 8.26
C THR A 2 8.94 -1.96 8.75
N GLY A 3 10.25 -1.75 8.70
CA GLY A 3 11.24 -2.69 9.23
C GLY A 3 12.67 -2.20 9.01
N GLY A 4 13.58 -2.51 9.93
CA GLY A 4 15.00 -2.12 9.80
C GLY A 4 15.26 -0.62 9.73
N GLY A 5 14.34 0.23 10.22
CA GLY A 5 14.41 1.69 10.08
C GLY A 5 13.97 2.20 8.71
N GLU A 6 13.38 1.35 7.88
CA GLU A 6 12.88 1.70 6.55
C GLU A 6 11.35 1.52 6.45
N THR A 7 10.75 2.25 5.51
CA THR A 7 9.34 2.18 5.15
C THR A 7 9.18 1.95 3.65
N TRP A 8 8.24 1.09 3.28
CA TRP A 8 7.82 0.82 1.90
C TRP A 8 6.34 0.45 1.83
N ALA A 9 5.72 0.66 0.66
CA ALA A 9 4.40 0.10 0.34
C ALA A 9 4.55 -1.27 -0.30
N ARG A 10 3.61 -2.17 -0.01
CA ARG A 10 3.50 -3.49 -0.63
C ARG A 10 2.05 -3.78 -0.92
N ALA A 11 1.76 -4.20 -2.15
CA ALA A 11 0.46 -4.69 -2.56
C ALA A 11 0.57 -6.14 -3.03
N TYR A 12 -0.23 -7.03 -2.45
CA TYR A 12 -0.32 -8.44 -2.85
C TYR A 12 -1.51 -8.62 -3.80
N TYR A 13 -1.36 -9.47 -4.80
CA TYR A 13 -2.41 -9.68 -5.80
C TYR A 13 -2.48 -11.13 -6.30
N ARG A 14 -3.66 -11.49 -6.83
CA ARG A 14 -3.89 -12.60 -7.75
C ARG A 14 -4.75 -12.06 -8.88
N ASN A 15 -4.41 -12.35 -10.13
CA ASN A 15 -5.12 -11.79 -11.27
C ASN A 15 -5.79 -12.92 -12.08
N THR A 16 -7.00 -13.25 -11.69
CA THR A 16 -7.85 -14.23 -12.37
C THR A 16 -8.75 -13.59 -13.43
N SER A 17 -8.53 -12.31 -13.78
CA SER A 17 -9.40 -11.59 -14.73
C SER A 17 -9.27 -12.04 -16.18
N GLY A 18 -8.24 -12.83 -16.51
CA GLY A 18 -7.98 -13.33 -17.86
C GLY A 18 -7.24 -12.34 -18.77
N ALA A 19 -6.92 -11.13 -18.28
CA ALA A 19 -6.10 -10.14 -18.99
C ALA A 19 -5.05 -9.53 -18.05
N GLU A 20 -3.93 -9.06 -18.62
CA GLU A 20 -2.95 -8.31 -17.84
C GLU A 20 -3.60 -7.04 -17.29
N LEU A 21 -3.26 -6.71 -16.05
CA LEU A 21 -3.64 -5.44 -15.44
C LEU A 21 -2.40 -4.59 -15.22
N ARG A 22 -2.57 -3.28 -15.26
CA ARG A 22 -1.54 -2.34 -14.80
C ARG A 22 -1.88 -1.90 -13.41
N SER A 23 -0.85 -1.72 -12.59
CA SER A 23 -0.99 -1.17 -11.26
C SER A 23 -0.05 -0.02 -11.02
N VAL A 24 -0.53 0.95 -10.25
CA VAL A 24 0.31 1.98 -9.63
C VAL A 24 0.20 1.80 -8.13
N LEU A 25 1.35 1.60 -7.49
CA LEU A 25 1.48 1.56 -6.04
C LEU A 25 2.12 2.86 -5.56
N THR A 26 1.36 3.66 -4.84
CA THR A 26 1.79 4.95 -4.32
C THR A 26 1.96 4.86 -2.81
N LEU A 27 3.14 5.23 -2.31
CA LEU A 27 3.42 5.45 -0.89
C LEU A 27 3.51 6.95 -0.63
N MET A 28 2.63 7.46 0.23
CA MET A 28 2.63 8.82 0.73
C MET A 28 3.16 8.83 2.16
N GLY A 29 4.03 9.78 2.47
CA GLY A 29 4.64 9.90 3.79
C GLY A 29 4.92 11.35 4.19
N PRO A 30 5.55 11.54 5.36
CA PRO A 30 5.68 12.87 5.97
C PRO A 30 6.44 13.88 5.12
N GLY A 31 6.02 15.15 5.23
CA GLY A 31 6.56 16.25 4.43
C GLY A 31 6.11 16.22 2.97
N GLY A 32 4.99 15.55 2.65
CA GLY A 32 4.46 15.44 1.29
C GLY A 32 5.29 14.55 0.38
N ARG A 33 6.09 13.64 0.95
CA ARG A 33 6.89 12.69 0.18
C ARG A 33 5.98 11.66 -0.47
N THR A 34 6.14 11.47 -1.77
CA THR A 34 5.42 10.47 -2.54
C THR A 34 6.40 9.62 -3.33
N VAL A 35 6.23 8.30 -3.27
CA VAL A 35 6.98 7.33 -4.08
C VAL A 35 5.97 6.48 -4.85
N GLU A 36 6.13 6.40 -6.16
CA GLU A 36 5.26 5.62 -7.03
C GLU A 36 6.03 4.48 -7.68
N LEU A 37 5.38 3.33 -7.81
CA LEU A 37 5.87 2.20 -8.57
C LEU A 37 4.79 1.68 -9.51
N HIS A 38 5.15 1.54 -10.78
CA HIS A 38 4.30 0.92 -11.79
C HIS A 38 4.62 -0.56 -11.89
N CYS A 39 3.57 -1.39 -11.85
CA CYS A 39 3.66 -2.85 -11.91
C CYS A 39 2.75 -3.40 -13.01
N ALA A 40 3.22 -4.39 -13.76
CA ALA A 40 2.38 -5.21 -14.63
C ALA A 40 1.93 -6.46 -13.86
N LEU A 41 0.64 -6.77 -13.93
CA LEU A 41 0.02 -7.90 -13.24
C LEU A 41 -0.42 -8.94 -14.27
N PRO A 42 0.40 -9.99 -14.51
CA PRO A 42 0.07 -11.03 -15.47
C PRO A 42 -1.24 -11.75 -15.14
N ALA A 43 -1.95 -12.21 -16.17
CA ALA A 43 -3.25 -12.87 -16.06
C ALA A 43 -3.14 -14.34 -15.61
N HIS A 44 -2.72 -14.56 -14.37
CA HIS A 44 -2.65 -15.89 -13.79
C HIS A 44 -3.08 -15.89 -12.32
N ASP A 45 -3.51 -17.05 -11.84
CA ASP A 45 -3.92 -17.26 -10.46
C ASP A 45 -2.72 -17.39 -9.48
N GLU A 46 -1.48 -17.32 -9.96
CA GLU A 46 -0.33 -17.30 -9.05
C GLU A 46 -0.25 -16.01 -8.24
N PRO A 47 0.08 -16.09 -6.93
CA PRO A 47 0.19 -14.92 -6.07
C PRO A 47 1.42 -14.10 -6.46
N GLY A 48 1.23 -12.79 -6.57
CA GLY A 48 2.30 -11.83 -6.82
C GLY A 48 2.30 -10.69 -5.82
N SER A 49 3.32 -9.85 -5.91
CA SER A 49 3.44 -8.63 -5.12
C SER A 49 4.10 -7.50 -5.90
N CYS A 50 3.67 -6.28 -5.62
CA CYS A 50 4.28 -5.03 -6.07
C CYS A 50 4.81 -4.30 -4.83
N GLU A 51 6.06 -3.82 -4.86
CA GLU A 51 6.73 -3.22 -3.70
C GLU A 51 7.52 -1.97 -4.08
N THR A 52 7.21 -0.83 -3.48
CA THR A 52 8.02 0.37 -3.67
C THR A 52 9.44 0.14 -3.14
N PRO A 53 10.45 0.86 -3.65
CA PRO A 53 11.76 0.89 -3.03
C PRO A 53 11.67 1.19 -1.53
N ARG A 54 12.53 0.55 -0.73
CA ARG A 54 12.65 0.86 0.69
C ARG A 54 13.35 2.20 0.86
N SER A 55 12.84 3.01 1.77
CA SER A 55 13.38 4.32 2.08
C SER A 55 13.45 4.52 3.60
N PRO A 56 14.40 5.34 4.11
CA PRO A 56 14.48 5.63 5.52
C PRO A 56 13.15 6.13 6.08
N SER A 57 12.73 5.57 7.21
CA SER A 57 11.51 5.99 7.90
C SER A 57 11.65 7.40 8.45
N ALA A 58 10.56 8.15 8.36
CA ALA A 58 10.36 9.48 8.92
C ALA A 58 9.03 9.44 9.66
N GLY A 59 9.06 9.22 10.98
CA GLY A 59 7.86 9.10 11.81
C GLY A 59 7.33 7.68 11.99
N GLY A 60 6.16 7.57 12.62
CA GLY A 60 5.47 6.30 12.86
C GLY A 60 4.72 5.77 11.63
N PRO A 61 4.27 4.50 11.64
CA PRO A 61 3.55 3.89 10.52
C PRO A 61 2.26 4.62 10.14
N ASP A 62 1.57 5.19 11.13
CA ASP A 62 0.36 6.01 11.02
C ASP A 62 0.59 7.33 10.25
N ALA A 63 1.84 7.77 10.15
CA ALA A 63 2.23 8.93 9.35
C ALA A 63 2.33 8.63 7.84
N TYR A 64 2.11 7.37 7.44
CA TYR A 64 2.17 6.90 6.05
C TYR A 64 0.83 6.35 5.58
N ALA A 65 0.52 6.60 4.31
CA ALA A 65 -0.60 5.98 3.62
C ALA A 65 -0.10 5.38 2.30
N ALA A 66 -0.63 4.22 1.91
CA ALA A 66 -0.39 3.64 0.60
C ALA A 66 -1.70 3.43 -0.15
N VAL A 67 -1.65 3.59 -1.46
CA VAL A 67 -2.77 3.31 -2.36
C VAL A 67 -2.26 2.44 -3.51
N ALA A 68 -2.97 1.34 -3.76
CA ALA A 68 -2.78 0.52 -4.94
C ALA A 68 -3.96 0.75 -5.89
N GLU A 69 -3.66 1.19 -7.10
CA GLU A 69 -4.62 1.36 -8.18
C GLU A 69 -4.40 0.30 -9.24
N TYR A 70 -5.48 -0.24 -9.79
CA TYR A 70 -5.44 -1.29 -10.81
C TYR A 70 -6.33 -0.90 -11.99
N ALA A 71 -5.77 -0.93 -13.19
CA ALA A 71 -6.43 -0.59 -14.44
C ALA A 71 -6.22 -1.66 -15.52
N GLY A 72 -7.06 -1.65 -16.55
CA GLY A 72 -6.87 -2.52 -17.72
C GLY A 72 -5.57 -2.24 -18.49
N ALA A 73 -5.13 -3.20 -19.31
CA ALA A 73 -3.91 -3.13 -20.13
C ALA A 73 -3.98 -2.26 -21.39
N GLY A 74 -5.09 -1.58 -21.69
CA GLY A 74 -5.23 -0.67 -22.85
C GLY A 74 -4.39 0.62 -22.75
N PRO A 75 -4.45 1.57 -23.69
CA PRO A 75 -3.84 2.89 -23.52
C PRO A 75 -4.28 3.56 -22.20
N VAL A 76 -3.41 4.36 -21.56
CA VAL A 76 -3.71 4.95 -20.23
C VAL A 76 -4.97 5.82 -20.25
N GLU A 77 -5.21 6.53 -21.35
CA GLU A 77 -6.38 7.40 -21.52
C GLU A 77 -7.70 6.62 -21.68
N GLU A 78 -7.62 5.33 -22.04
CA GLU A 78 -8.77 4.49 -22.39
C GLU A 78 -9.01 3.36 -21.39
N ALA A 79 -7.99 3.01 -20.60
CA ALA A 79 -8.07 1.92 -19.66
C ALA A 79 -8.87 2.31 -18.40
N PRO A 80 -9.98 1.63 -18.09
CA PRO A 80 -10.77 1.95 -16.91
C PRO A 80 -10.00 1.62 -15.63
N LEU A 81 -10.16 2.46 -14.61
CA LEU A 81 -9.81 2.12 -13.24
C LEU A 81 -10.78 1.04 -12.74
N LEU A 82 -10.25 -0.11 -12.38
CA LEU A 82 -11.05 -1.27 -11.95
C LEU A 82 -11.15 -1.35 -10.43
N LEU A 83 -10.06 -1.06 -9.74
CA LEU A 83 -9.96 -1.15 -8.29
C LEU A 83 -8.99 -0.09 -7.76
N ARG A 84 -9.36 0.51 -6.63
CA ARG A 84 -8.49 1.32 -5.79
C ARG A 84 -8.55 0.78 -4.36
N ALA A 85 -7.40 0.40 -3.81
CA ALA A 85 -7.27 -0.15 -2.47
C ALA A 85 -6.33 0.74 -1.63
N GLY A 86 -6.81 1.20 -0.47
CA GLY A 86 -5.99 1.93 0.50
C GLY A 86 -5.38 0.99 1.53
N SER A 87 -4.19 1.31 2.04
CA SER A 87 -3.62 0.64 3.19
C SER A 87 -4.39 1.01 4.45
N ASP A 88 -4.63 0.03 5.30
CA ASP A 88 -5.10 0.26 6.66
C ASP A 88 -3.98 -0.03 7.65
N TRP A 89 -3.96 0.72 8.74
CA TRP A 89 -3.07 0.46 9.86
C TRP A 89 -3.93 0.09 11.07
N PRO A 90 -3.64 -1.02 11.76
CA PRO A 90 -4.38 -1.34 12.96
C PRO A 90 -4.23 -0.17 13.95
N PRO A 91 -5.33 0.26 14.61
CA PRO A 91 -5.26 1.31 15.60
C PRO A 91 -4.25 0.91 16.68
N VAL A 92 -3.43 1.88 17.11
CA VAL A 92 -2.54 1.69 18.24
C VAL A 92 -3.43 1.31 19.44
N PRO A 93 -3.21 0.15 20.10
CA PRO A 93 -4.03 -0.21 21.25
C PRO A 93 -3.90 0.89 22.29
N GLU A 94 -5.03 1.55 22.60
CA GLU A 94 -5.07 2.54 23.67
C GLU A 94 -4.61 1.86 24.95
N THR A 95 -3.50 2.31 25.53
CA THR A 95 -3.13 1.91 26.88
C THR A 95 -4.24 2.41 27.80
N SER A 96 -5.09 1.48 28.26
CA SER A 96 -6.12 1.73 29.26
C SER A 96 -5.49 2.40 30.46
N ASP A 97 -5.59 3.72 30.53
CA ASP A 97 -5.24 4.52 31.69
C ASP A 97 -6.31 4.23 32.75
N ARG A 98 -6.11 3.13 33.49
CA ARG A 98 -6.89 2.85 34.70
C ARG A 98 -6.29 3.69 35.81
N PRO A 99 -6.95 4.76 36.29
CA PRO A 99 -6.50 5.39 37.52
C PRO A 99 -6.61 4.37 38.64
N GLY A 100 -5.50 4.14 39.35
CA GLY A 100 -5.43 3.23 40.47
C GLY A 100 -6.46 3.61 41.53
N ALA A 101 -7.29 2.64 41.92
CA ALA A 101 -8.11 2.78 43.11
C ALA A 101 -7.18 2.79 44.33
N SER A 102 -6.99 3.96 44.93
CA SER A 102 -6.53 4.06 46.31
C SER A 102 -7.68 3.61 47.23
N GLY A 103 -7.41 2.58 48.03
CA GLY A 103 -8.22 2.13 49.15
C GLY A 103 -7.31 1.76 50.30
#